data_AF-A0A2V8LVN5-F1
#
_entry.id   AF-A0A2V8LVN5-F1
#
_cell.length_a   1.000
_cell.length_b   1.000
_cell.length_c   1.000
_cell.angle_alpha   90.00
_cell.angle_beta   90.00
_cell.angle_gamma   90.00
#
_symmetry.space_group_name_H-M   'P 1'
#
loop_
_entity.id
_entity.type
_entity.pdbx_description
1 polymer ?
#
loop_
_entity_poly.entity_id
_entity_poly.type
_entity_poly.pdbx_seq_one_letter_code
_entity_poly.pdbx_strand_id
1 'polypeptide(L)'
;MRSNKEVVNELRTAPASWIDAAIVVVLDNQFKFVGEDHPDPMTRLNSLQEEGGLAIGLAGVTPTAYTDRAFVAQVFEEYEDQGWAHQYMDKLRRIVRGANSKPADVSYLLWNSARRFPG
;
A
#
# COMPACT_ATOMS: atom_id res chain seq x y z
N MET A 1 3.73 18.30 4.13
CA MET A 1 4.02 16.88 4.38
C MET A 1 3.31 16.50 5.67
N ARG A 2 2.34 15.59 5.59
CA ARG A 2 1.59 15.16 6.78
C ARG A 2 2.49 14.37 7.73
N SER A 3 2.11 14.36 9.00
CA SER A 3 2.84 13.61 10.03
C SER A 3 2.59 12.11 9.93
N ASN A 4 3.54 11.29 10.36
CA ASN A 4 3.37 9.83 10.40
C ASN A 4 2.21 9.40 11.29
N LYS A 5 1.87 10.23 12.28
CA LYS A 5 0.67 10.07 13.10
C LYS A 5 -0.61 10.20 12.28
N GLU A 6 -0.70 11.19 11.39
CA GLU A 6 -1.86 11.38 10.51
C GLU A 6 -1.97 10.22 9.52
N VAL A 7 -0.86 9.79 8.92
CA VAL A 7 -0.83 8.67 7.98
C VAL A 7 -1.30 7.36 8.63
N VAL A 8 -0.79 7.04 9.83
CA VAL A 8 -1.22 5.85 10.58
C VAL A 8 -2.67 5.98 11.07
N ASN A 9 -3.12 7.20 11.39
CA ASN A 9 -4.51 7.41 11.75
C ASN A 9 -5.43 7.21 10.54
N GLU A 10 -5.02 7.67 9.36
CA GLU A 10 -5.76 7.46 8.11
C GLU A 10 -5.90 5.97 7.78
N LEU A 11 -4.82 5.19 7.97
CA LEU A 11 -4.85 3.73 7.87
C LEU A 11 -5.89 3.10 8.81
N ARG A 12 -5.96 3.54 10.08
CA ARG A 12 -6.95 3.05 11.06
C ARG A 12 -8.38 3.48 10.75
N THR A 13 -8.53 4.59 10.02
CA THR A 13 -9.83 5.07 9.53
C THR A 13 -10.13 4.56 8.12
N ALA A 14 -9.29 3.67 7.57
CA ALA A 14 -9.55 3.05 6.28
C ALA A 14 -10.96 2.43 6.32
N PRO A 15 -11.69 2.44 5.19
CA PRO A 15 -13.05 1.93 5.17
C PRO A 15 -13.08 0.53 5.76
N ALA A 16 -14.01 0.25 6.68
CA ALA A 16 -14.11 -1.07 7.34
C ALA A 16 -14.33 -2.24 6.36
N SER A 17 -14.63 -1.94 5.09
CA SER A 17 -14.69 -2.90 4.00
C SER A 17 -13.32 -3.33 3.47
N TRP A 18 -12.23 -2.68 3.86
CA TRP A 18 -10.88 -3.03 3.47
C TRP A 18 -10.33 -4.08 4.43
N ILE A 19 -9.90 -5.19 3.86
CA ILE A 19 -9.18 -6.29 4.50
C ILE A 19 -7.70 -6.07 4.19
N ASP A 20 -6.84 -6.31 5.19
CA ASP A 20 -5.38 -6.18 5.08
C ASP A 20 -4.95 -4.79 4.55
N ALA A 21 -5.53 -3.73 5.11
CA ALA A 21 -5.16 -2.36 4.75
C ALA A 21 -3.69 -2.08 5.14
N ALA A 22 -2.98 -1.36 4.28
CA ALA A 22 -1.59 -1.00 4.47
C ALA A 22 -1.24 0.36 3.86
N ILE A 23 -0.30 1.05 4.49
CA ILE A 23 0.36 2.24 3.92
C ILE A 23 1.36 1.78 2.87
N VAL A 24 1.30 2.39 1.69
CA VAL A 24 2.23 2.17 0.59
C VAL A 24 3.34 3.21 0.67
N VAL A 25 4.57 2.72 0.81
CA VAL A 25 5.80 3.52 0.83
C VAL A 25 6.66 3.17 -0.36
N VAL A 26 7.12 4.17 -1.11
CA VAL A 26 8.10 4.01 -2.19
C VAL A 26 9.49 4.31 -1.65
N LEU A 27 10.39 3.33 -1.69
CA LEU A 27 11.78 3.45 -1.24
C LEU A 27 12.68 2.75 -2.26
N ASP A 28 13.68 3.45 -2.80
CA ASP A 28 14.62 2.90 -3.81
C ASP A 28 13.93 2.17 -4.98
N ASN A 29 12.89 2.79 -5.54
CA ASN A 29 12.02 2.21 -6.58
C ASN A 29 11.29 0.91 -6.17
N GLN A 30 11.28 0.55 -4.89
CA GLN A 30 10.54 -0.58 -4.34
C GLN A 30 9.29 -0.11 -3.60
N PHE A 31 8.28 -0.97 -3.57
CA PHE A 31 7.14 -0.79 -2.66
C PHE A 31 7.44 -1.47 -1.33
N LYS A 32 7.24 -0.73 -0.24
CA LYS A 32 7.22 -1.21 1.13
C LYS A 32 5.83 -0.96 1.69
N PHE A 33 5.39 -1.84 2.57
CA PHE A 33 4.05 -1.78 3.14
C PHE A 33 4.12 -1.75 4.66
N VAL A 34 3.24 -0.96 5.25
CA VAL A 34 2.99 -0.95 6.69
C VAL A 34 1.52 -1.24 6.91
N GLY A 35 1.20 -2.51 7.22
CA GLY A 35 -0.19 -2.89 7.47
C GLY A 35 -0.68 -2.47 8.84
N GLU A 36 -2.00 -2.43 8.95
CA GLU A 36 -2.71 -2.07 10.18
C GLU A 36 -2.45 -3.08 11.32
N ASP A 37 -2.25 -4.35 10.97
CA ASP A 37 -2.00 -5.47 11.87
C ASP A 37 -0.55 -5.54 12.39
N HIS A 38 0.34 -4.66 11.92
CA HIS A 38 1.71 -4.58 12.41
C HIS A 38 1.71 -4.19 13.91
N PRO A 39 2.53 -4.83 14.76
CA PRO A 39 2.54 -4.55 16.21
C PRO A 39 2.93 -3.11 16.55
N ASP A 40 3.71 -2.46 15.68
CA ASP A 40 4.03 -1.04 15.79
C ASP A 40 4.13 -0.39 14.39
N PRO A 41 3.01 0.06 13.80
CA PRO A 41 3.01 0.63 12.46
C PRO A 41 3.66 2.02 12.42
N MET A 42 3.65 2.74 13.55
CA MET A 42 4.27 4.07 13.64
C MET A 42 5.78 3.98 13.52
N THR A 43 6.40 3.15 14.35
CA THR A 43 7.86 2.96 14.31
C THR A 43 8.30 2.42 12.96
N ARG A 44 7.53 1.47 12.39
CA ARG A 44 7.83 0.94 11.06
C ARG A 44 7.79 2.00 9.97
N LEU A 45 6.77 2.85 9.96
CA LEU A 45 6.65 3.95 9.01
C LEU A 45 7.77 4.98 9.18
N ASN A 46 8.10 5.33 10.43
CA ASN A 46 9.20 6.24 10.73
C ASN A 46 10.52 5.72 10.15
N SER A 47 10.88 4.47 10.42
CA SER A 47 12.13 3.89 9.89
C SER A 47 12.17 3.91 8.36
N LEU A 48 11.05 3.58 7.69
CA LEU A 48 11.00 3.62 6.23
C LEU A 48 11.19 5.04 5.67
N GLN A 49 10.68 6.07 6.35
CA GLN A 49 10.90 7.45 5.94
C GLN A 49 12.31 7.96 6.25
N GLU A 50 12.90 7.52 7.37
CA GLU A 50 14.31 7.80 7.71
C GLU A 50 15.27 7.19 6.68
N GLU A 51 14.91 6.04 6.10
CA GLU A 51 15.63 5.43 4.98
C GLU A 51 15.44 6.19 3.64
N GLY A 52 14.60 7.23 3.61
CA GLY A 52 14.29 8.03 2.41
C GLY A 52 13.01 7.60 1.69
N GLY A 53 12.20 6.73 2.31
CA GLY A 53 10.94 6.25 1.75
C GLY A 53 9.85 7.32 1.79
N LEU A 54 9.02 7.36 0.75
CA LEU A 54 7.89 8.26 0.65
C LEU A 54 6.58 7.50 0.79
N ALA A 55 5.82 7.81 1.83
CA ALA A 55 4.47 7.29 1.99
C ALA A 55 3.56 8.01 0.99
N ILE A 56 3.03 7.27 0.01
CA ILE A 56 2.30 7.85 -1.14
C ILE A 56 0.81 7.54 -1.12
N GLY A 57 0.36 6.64 -0.25
CA GLY A 57 -1.06 6.34 -0.11
C GLY A 57 -1.34 5.08 0.70
N LEU A 58 -2.57 4.59 0.56
CA LEU A 58 -3.06 3.36 1.17
C LEU A 58 -3.37 2.31 0.09
N ALA A 59 -3.22 1.04 0.45
CA ALA A 59 -3.66 -0.09 -0.33
C ALA A 59 -4.36 -1.10 0.57
N GLY A 60 -5.20 -1.93 -0.02
CA GLY A 60 -5.92 -2.97 0.70
C GLY A 60 -6.71 -3.84 -0.23
N VAL A 61 -7.53 -4.72 0.34
CA VAL A 61 -8.34 -5.67 -0.39
C VAL A 61 -9.79 -5.52 0.03
N THR A 62 -10.70 -5.32 -0.92
CA THR A 62 -12.14 -5.33 -0.60
C THR A 62 -12.75 -6.67 -1.01
N PRO A 63 -13.63 -7.25 -0.17
CA PRO A 63 -14.42 -8.40 -0.57
C PRO A 63 -15.46 -7.93 -1.59
N THR A 64 -15.56 -8.64 -2.72
CA THR A 64 -16.63 -8.42 -3.69
C THR A 64 -17.73 -9.48 -3.50
N ALA A 65 -18.90 -9.25 -4.09
CA ALA A 65 -20.09 -10.08 -3.91
C ALA A 65 -19.92 -11.58 -4.30
N TYR A 66 -18.82 -11.97 -4.96
CA TYR A 66 -18.60 -13.31 -5.49
C TYR A 66 -17.20 -13.86 -5.16
N THR A 67 -16.85 -14.10 -3.89
CA THR A 67 -15.56 -14.70 -3.44
C THR A 67 -14.25 -14.06 -3.94
N ASP A 68 -14.35 -13.10 -4.85
CA ASP A 68 -13.27 -12.40 -5.50
C ASP A 68 -12.85 -11.24 -4.61
N ARG A 69 -11.54 -11.12 -4.47
CA ARG A 69 -10.87 -10.09 -3.70
C ARG A 69 -10.42 -9.01 -4.67
N ALA A 70 -10.96 -7.80 -4.54
CA ALA A 70 -10.54 -6.67 -5.35
C ALA A 70 -9.42 -5.91 -4.63
N PHE A 71 -8.27 -5.75 -5.28
CA PHE A 71 -7.22 -4.87 -4.79
C PHE A 71 -7.63 -3.41 -5.00
N VAL A 72 -7.63 -2.64 -3.93
CA VAL A 72 -7.84 -1.19 -3.94
C VAL A 72 -6.56 -0.50 -3.50
N ALA A 73 -6.28 0.63 -4.14
CA ALA A 73 -5.22 1.54 -3.73
C ALA A 73 -5.71 2.96 -3.93
N GLN A 74 -5.32 3.87 -3.03
CA GLN A 74 -5.64 5.29 -3.08
C GLN A 74 -4.37 6.07 -2.77
N VAL A 75 -4.08 7.09 -3.57
CA VAL A 75 -3.02 8.04 -3.24
C VAL A 75 -3.50 8.94 -2.11
N PHE A 76 -2.57 9.43 -1.31
CA PHE A 76 -2.86 10.48 -0.34
C PHE A 76 -3.18 11.80 -1.06
N GLU A 77 -4.01 12.65 -0.41
CA GLU A 77 -4.46 13.95 -0.95
C GLU A 77 -3.29 14.81 -1.45
N GLU A 78 -2.18 14.85 -0.71
CA GLU A 78 -0.99 15.63 -1.08
C GLU A 78 -0.28 15.16 -2.37
N TYR A 79 -0.64 13.98 -2.88
CA TYR A 79 -0.15 13.42 -4.13
C TYR A 79 -1.24 13.27 -5.21
N GLU A 80 -2.45 13.79 -5.00
CA GLU A 80 -3.54 13.71 -5.98
C GLU A 80 -3.17 14.38 -7.32
N ASP A 81 -2.50 15.53 -7.28
CA ASP A 81 -2.04 16.22 -8.49
C ASP A 81 -0.67 15.75 -8.97
N GLN A 82 -0.06 14.78 -8.28
CA GLN A 82 1.29 14.29 -8.59
C GLN A 82 1.24 13.06 -9.49
N GLY A 83 1.36 13.28 -10.80
CA GLY A 83 1.26 12.21 -11.81
C GLY A 83 2.19 11.01 -11.58
N TRP A 84 3.37 11.21 -10.96
CA TRP A 84 4.28 10.11 -10.63
C TRP A 84 3.71 9.17 -9.56
N ALA A 85 3.00 9.69 -8.55
CA ALA A 85 2.43 8.86 -7.47
C ALA A 85 1.32 7.95 -7.99
N HIS A 86 0.46 8.48 -8.88
CA HIS A 86 -0.54 7.70 -9.60
C HIS A 86 0.09 6.61 -10.47
N GLN A 87 1.18 6.92 -11.18
CA GLN A 87 1.90 5.92 -11.98
C GLN A 87 2.46 4.79 -11.11
N TYR A 88 2.99 5.11 -9.93
CA TYR A 88 3.46 4.10 -8.97
C TYR A 88 2.29 3.24 -8.45
N MET A 89 1.16 3.84 -8.09
CA MET A 89 -0.03 3.08 -7.67
C MET A 89 -0.61 2.21 -8.79
N ASP A 90 -0.62 2.69 -10.03
CA ASP A 90 -1.04 1.89 -11.19
C ASP A 90 -0.09 0.72 -11.45
N LYS A 91 1.22 0.93 -11.29
CA LYS A 91 2.20 -0.14 -11.37
C LYS A 91 1.94 -1.18 -10.29
N LEU A 92 1.68 -0.76 -9.05
CA LEU A 92 1.30 -1.65 -7.95
C LEU A 92 0.04 -2.46 -8.28
N ARG A 93 -1.03 -1.80 -8.75
CA ARG A 93 -2.28 -2.46 -9.18
C ARG A 93 -2.04 -3.51 -10.27
N ARG A 94 -1.18 -3.22 -11.25
CA ARG A 94 -0.81 -4.16 -12.32
C ARG A 94 -0.04 -5.37 -11.79
N ILE A 95 0.88 -5.18 -10.84
CA ILE A 95 1.65 -6.27 -10.22
C ILE A 95 0.70 -7.21 -9.49
N VAL A 96 -0.17 -6.66 -8.63
CA VAL A 96 -1.13 -7.44 -7.88
C VAL A 96 -2.09 -8.18 -8.81
N ARG A 97 -2.60 -7.52 -9.87
CA ARG A 97 -3.47 -8.15 -10.87
C ARG A 97 -2.76 -9.23 -11.70
N GLY A 98 -1.52 -8.98 -12.11
CA GLY A 98 -0.73 -9.92 -12.91
C GLY A 98 -0.31 -11.17 -12.14
N ALA A 99 -0.19 -11.07 -10.82
CA ALA A 99 0.01 -12.22 -9.94
C ALA A 99 -1.29 -12.99 -9.62
N ASN A 100 -2.46 -12.41 -9.95
CA ASN A 100 -3.80 -12.89 -9.57
C ASN A 100 -4.38 -13.98 -10.49
N SER A 101 -3.55 -14.90 -11.01
CA SER A 101 -4.06 -16.10 -11.68
C SER A 101 -4.71 -17.12 -10.72
N LYS A 102 -4.65 -16.89 -9.39
CA LYS A 102 -5.38 -17.66 -8.37
C LYS A 102 -5.84 -16.76 -7.20
N PRO A 103 -7.14 -16.78 -6.82
CA PRO A 103 -7.74 -15.83 -5.87
C PRO A 103 -7.31 -15.95 -4.38
N ALA A 104 -6.45 -16.91 -4.02
CA ALA A 104 -6.01 -17.13 -2.64
C ALA A 104 -4.77 -16.31 -2.22
N ASP A 105 -4.13 -15.58 -3.13
CA ASP A 105 -2.74 -15.13 -2.96
C ASP A 105 -2.58 -13.60 -2.71
N VAL A 106 -3.67 -12.83 -2.73
CA VAL A 106 -3.61 -11.35 -2.73
C VAL A 106 -2.98 -10.79 -1.44
N SER A 107 -3.37 -11.30 -0.28
CA SER A 107 -2.80 -10.90 1.01
C SER A 107 -1.32 -11.27 1.09
N TYR A 108 -0.95 -12.48 0.65
CA TYR A 108 0.43 -12.96 0.68
C TYR A 108 1.35 -12.14 -0.26
N LEU A 109 0.82 -11.68 -1.39
CA LEU A 109 1.56 -10.88 -2.38
C LEU A 109 1.68 -9.40 -1.99
N LEU A 110 0.69 -8.84 -1.30
CA LEU A 110 0.80 -7.52 -0.65
C LEU A 110 2.03 -7.47 0.28
N TRP A 111 2.25 -8.55 1.04
CA TRP A 111 3.38 -8.64 1.97
C TRP A 111 4.71 -9.06 1.31
N ASN A 112 4.67 -9.75 0.17
CA ASN A 112 5.87 -10.33 -0.47
C ASN A 112 6.33 -9.60 -1.76
N SER A 113 5.65 -8.52 -2.16
CA SER A 113 5.98 -7.72 -3.36
C SER A 113 7.16 -6.75 -3.19
N ALA A 114 7.98 -6.94 -2.16
CA ALA A 114 9.27 -6.28 -1.92
C ALA A 114 10.37 -6.67 -2.94
N ARG A 115 10.03 -6.91 -4.22
CA ARG A 115 10.99 -7.24 -5.27
C ARG A 115 11.59 -5.97 -5.90
N ARG A 116 12.92 -5.90 -5.86
CA ARG A 116 13.78 -4.90 -6.52
C ARG A 116 13.48 -4.83 -8.02
N PHE A 117 13.23 -3.64 -8.55
CA PHE A 117 13.13 -3.42 -9.99
C PHE A 117 14.51 -3.01 -10.54
N PRO A 118 14.96 -3.56 -11.68
CA PRO A 118 16.04 -2.95 -12.44
C PRO A 118 15.56 -1.60 -12.99
N GLY A 119 16.45 -0.60 -12.92
CA GLY A 119 16.24 0.75 -13.47
C GLY A 119 16.27 0.79 -14.99
#